data_AF-A0A972SIM9-F1
#
_entry.id   AF-A0A972SIM9-F1
#
_cell.length_a   1.000
_cell.length_b   1.000
_cell.length_c   1.000
_cell.angle_alpha   90.00
_cell.angle_beta   90.00
_cell.angle_gamma   90.00
#
_symmetry.space_group_name_H-M   'P 1'
#
loop_
_entity.id
_entity.type
_entity.pdbx_description
1 polymer ?
#
loop_
_entity_poly.entity_id
_entity_poly.type
_entity_poly.pdbx_seq_one_letter_code
_entity_poly.pdbx_strand_id
1 'polypeptide(L)' 'MDVMQQVRFEAAAAANAEDASIWRWFSELLEERRIRWRFQFDCWQVSVDRVSVAKEGTFDLAIRQAKATAEKLGLGLT' A
#
# COMPACT_ATOMS: atom_id res chain seq x y z
N MET A 1 -12.03 -7.31 -30.41
CA MET A 1 -11.32 -6.27 -29.63
C MET A 1 -9.99 -6.05 -30.28
N ASP A 2 -9.58 -4.79 -30.49
CA ASP A 2 -8.24 -4.46 -30.94
C ASP A 2 -7.22 -4.83 -29.84
N VAL A 3 -6.05 -5.35 -30.23
CA VAL A 3 -5.01 -5.83 -29.31
C VAL A 3 -4.57 -4.73 -28.35
N MET A 4 -4.50 -3.48 -28.82
CA MET A 4 -4.17 -2.32 -27.98
C MET A 4 -5.26 -1.99 -26.95
N GLN A 5 -6.54 -2.19 -27.29
CA GLN A 5 -7.64 -1.99 -26.32
C GLN A 5 -7.63 -3.08 -25.25
N GLN A 6 -7.32 -4.32 -25.62
CA GLN A 6 -7.22 -5.42 -24.67
C GLN A 6 -6.06 -5.20 -23.68
N VAL A 7 -4.87 -4.84 -24.15
CA VAL A 7 -3.71 -4.52 -23.30
C VAL A 7 -4.03 -3.37 -22.32
N ARG A 8 -4.70 -2.32 -22.79
CA ARG A 8 -5.10 -1.20 -21.92
C ARG A 8 -6.12 -1.61 -20.86
N PHE A 9 -7.07 -2.47 -21.22
CA PHE A 9 -8.08 -2.97 -20.28
C PHE A 9 -7.44 -3.86 -19.21
N GLU A 10 -6.54 -4.77 -19.61
CA GLU A 10 -5.80 -5.63 -18.69
C GLU A 10 -4.92 -4.81 -17.74
N ALA A 11 -4.22 -3.79 -18.24
CA ALA A 11 -3.42 -2.88 -17.41
C ALA A 11 -4.28 -2.11 -16.40
N ALA A 12 -5.45 -1.60 -16.82
CA ALA A 12 -6.37 -0.91 -15.92
C ALA A 12 -6.97 -1.86 -14.86
N ALA A 13 -7.31 -3.09 -15.26
CA ALA A 13 -7.81 -4.09 -14.34
C ALA A 13 -6.75 -4.50 -13.31
N ALA A 14 -5.49 -4.66 -13.73
CA ALA A 14 -4.38 -4.96 -12.84
C ALA A 14 -4.13 -3.84 -11.83
N ALA A 15 -4.09 -2.58 -12.28
CA ALA A 15 -3.94 -1.43 -11.39
C ALA A 15 -5.10 -1.33 -10.38
N ASN A 16 -6.34 -1.53 -10.83
CA ASN A 16 -7.50 -1.51 -9.95
C ASN A 16 -7.49 -2.66 -8.93
N ALA A 17 -7.03 -3.84 -9.33
CA ALA A 17 -6.88 -4.98 -8.43
C ALA A 17 -5.79 -4.72 -7.37
N GLU A 18 -4.68 -4.10 -7.77
CA GLU A 18 -3.61 -3.69 -6.85
C GLU A 18 -4.12 -2.66 -5.84
N ASP A 19 -4.79 -1.62 -6.30
CA ASP A 19 -5.36 -0.56 -5.45
C ASP A 19 -6.40 -1.13 -4.46
N ALA A 20 -7.28 -2.01 -4.93
CA ALA A 20 -8.24 -2.70 -4.07
C ALA A 20 -7.52 -3.56 -3.00
N SER A 21 -6.42 -4.22 -3.38
CA SER A 21 -5.64 -5.03 -2.45
C SER A 21 -4.92 -4.18 -1.40
N ILE A 22 -4.47 -2.98 -1.76
CA ILE A 22 -3.83 -2.03 -0.84
C ILE A 22 -4.88 -1.47 0.11
N TRP A 23 -6.05 -1.11 -0.41
CA TRP A 23 -7.14 -0.56 0.39
C TRP A 23 -7.65 -1.54 1.45
N ARG A 24 -7.83 -2.82 1.08
CA ARG A 24 -8.25 -3.87 2.03
C ARG A 24 -7.25 -4.03 3.17
N TRP A 25 -5.97 -4.20 2.83
CA TRP A 25 -4.88 -4.32 3.79
C TRP A 25 -4.81 -3.10 4.72
N PHE A 26 -4.89 -1.89 4.16
CA PHE A 26 -4.85 -0.66 4.93
C PHE A 26 -6.05 -0.54 5.88
N SER A 27 -7.26 -0.84 5.40
CA SER A 27 -8.49 -0.73 6.19
C SER A 27 -8.49 -1.70 7.37
N GLU A 28 -8.08 -2.95 7.16
CA GLU A 28 -7.97 -3.96 8.22
C GLU A 28 -7.00 -3.52 9.32
N LEU A 29 -5.78 -3.10 8.96
CA LEU A 29 -4.80 -2.62 9.94
C LEU A 29 -5.23 -1.32 10.64
N LEU A 30 -6.01 -0.48 9.95
CA LEU A 30 -6.56 0.73 10.52
C LEU A 30 -7.60 0.41 11.60
N GLU A 31 -8.53 -0.50 11.30
CA GLU A 31 -9.56 -0.97 12.23
C GLU A 31 -8.93 -1.63 13.47
N GLU A 32 -7.86 -2.41 13.28
CA GLU A 32 -7.08 -3.04 14.36
C GLU A 32 -6.10 -2.08 15.06
N ARG A 33 -5.99 -0.82 14.61
CA ARG A 33 -5.05 0.19 15.12
C ARG A 33 -3.57 -0.24 15.06
N ARG A 34 -3.23 -1.11 14.11
CA ARG A 34 -1.89 -1.68 13.89
C ARG A 34 -1.03 -0.84 12.97
N ILE A 35 -1.65 -0.05 12.09
CA ILE A 35 -0.95 0.90 11.23
C ILE A 35 -0.95 2.31 11.81
N ARG A 36 0.17 3.01 11.67
CA ARG A 36 0.34 4.43 12.01
C ARG A 36 1.09 5.13 10.89
N TRP A 37 0.77 6.39 10.67
CA TRP A 37 1.48 7.23 9.72
C TRP A 37 1.70 8.63 10.30
N ARG A 38 2.77 9.27 9.85
CA ARG A 38 3.11 10.65 10.22
C ARG A 38 3.81 11.34 9.06
N PHE A 39 3.48 12.60 8.82
CA PHE A 39 4.27 13.47 7.95
C PHE A 39 5.31 14.23 8.80
N GLN A 40 6.59 14.04 8.52
CA GLN A 40 7.69 14.69 9.24
C GLN A 40 8.93 14.81 8.34
N PHE A 41 9.67 15.91 8.42
CA PHE A 41 10.87 16.14 7.61
C PHE A 41 10.63 15.94 6.11
N ASP A 42 9.52 16.50 5.61
CA ASP A 42 9.12 16.46 4.20
C ASP A 42 8.93 15.04 3.63
N CYS A 43 8.55 14.09 4.50
CA CYS A 43 8.25 12.73 4.09
C CYS A 43 7.15 12.12 4.97
N TRP A 44 6.42 11.18 4.37
CA TRP A 44 5.49 10.29 5.05
C TRP A 44 6.25 9.09 5.59
N GLN A 45 6.13 8.87 6.89
CA GLN A 45 6.64 7.70 7.57
C GLN A 45 5.46 6.81 7.95
N VAL A 46 5.56 5.52 7.64
CA VAL A 46 4.53 4.54 7.95
C VAL A 46 5.12 3.46 8.87
N SER A 47 4.34 3.07 9.86
CA SER A 47 4.66 1.98 10.76
C SER A 47 3.51 0.99 10.85
N VAL A 48 3.83 -0.30 10.82
CA VAL A 48 2.89 -1.42 11.00
C VAL A 48 3.38 -2.26 12.15
N ASP A 49 2.51 -2.65 13.07
CA ASP A 49 2.86 -3.44 14.26
C ASP A 49 4.02 -2.83 15.07
N ARG A 50 4.03 -1.50 15.12
CA ARG A 50 5.08 -0.66 15.77
C ARG A 50 6.45 -0.66 15.08
N VAL A 51 6.60 -1.32 13.94
CA VAL A 51 7.82 -1.33 13.11
C VAL A 51 7.68 -0.31 11.99
N SER A 52 8.70 0.54 11.77
CA SER A 52 8.72 1.46 10.62
C SER A 52 9.02 0.68 9.34
N VAL A 53 8.16 0.82 8.33
CA VAL A 53 8.19 0.00 7.11
C VAL A 53 8.30 0.81 5.81
N ALA A 54 8.05 2.12 5.85
CA ALA A 54 8.22 2.99 4.69
C ALA A 54 8.53 4.45 5.08
N LYS A 55 9.22 5.13 4.18
CA LYS A 55 9.50 6.56 4.24
C LYS A 55 9.52 7.13 2.81
N GLU A 56 8.49 7.86 2.42
CA GLU A 56 8.33 8.34 1.04
C GLU A 56 7.82 9.78 0.96
N GLY A 57 8.02 10.43 -0.19
CA GLY A 57 7.62 11.83 -0.40
C GLY A 57 6.10 12.04 -0.48
N THR A 58 5.34 11.02 -0.90
CA THR A 58 3.88 11.10 -1.00
C THR A 58 3.21 10.02 -0.16
N PHE A 59 1.98 10.27 0.27
CA PHE A 59 1.24 9.32 1.10
C PHE A 59 0.96 8.02 0.34
N ASP A 60 0.54 8.10 -0.93
CA ASP A 60 0.27 6.93 -1.76
C ASP A 60 1.50 6.03 -1.89
N LEU A 61 2.67 6.60 -2.23
CA LEU A 61 3.92 5.85 -2.33
C LEU A 61 4.30 5.23 -0.99
N ALA A 62 4.12 5.96 0.12
CA ALA A 62 4.42 5.48 1.45
C ALA A 62 3.57 4.25 1.82
N ILE A 63 2.26 4.26 1.49
CA ILE A 63 1.36 3.14 1.77
C ILE A 63 1.68 1.94 0.88
N ARG A 64 1.93 2.14 -0.42
CA ARG A 64 2.34 1.06 -1.35
C ARG A 64 3.63 0.39 -0.88
N GLN A 65 4.64 1.18 -0.55
CA GLN A 65 5.90 0.67 -0.06
C GLN A 65 5.74 0.01 1.32
N ALA A 66 4.92 0.58 2.20
CA ALA A 66 4.65 0.00 3.52
C ALA A 66 4.05 -1.40 3.41
N LYS A 67 3.09 -1.60 2.50
CA LYS A 67 2.50 -2.91 2.23
C LYS A 67 3.55 -3.91 1.75
N ALA A 68 4.31 -3.54 0.72
CA ALA A 68 5.33 -4.42 0.16
C ALA A 68 6.43 -4.79 1.19
N THR A 69 6.81 -3.86 2.06
CA THR A 69 7.76 -4.13 3.15
C THR A 69 7.12 -4.97 4.26
N ALA A 70 5.87 -4.70 4.65
CA ALA A 70 5.16 -5.46 5.68
C ALA A 70 4.99 -6.93 5.27
N GLU A 71 4.61 -7.19 4.01
CA GLU A 71 4.51 -8.56 3.47
C GLU A 71 5.84 -9.32 3.54
N LYS A 72 6.96 -8.66 3.18
CA LYS A 72 8.30 -9.25 3.27
C LYS A 72 8.72 -9.57 4.71
N LEU A 73 8.24 -8.79 5.67
CA LEU A 73 8.57 -8.93 7.09
C LEU A 73 7.56 -9.80 7.85
N GLY A 74 6.48 -10.26 7.20
CA GLY A 74 5.38 -10.96 7.84
C GLY A 74 4.62 -10.11 8.87
N LEU A 75 4.63 -8.77 8.70
CA LEU A 75 3.91 -7.83 9.55
C LEU A 75 2.52 -7.55 8.98
N GLY A 76 1.56 -7.25 9.85
CA GLY A 76 0.18 -7.03 9.40
C GLY A 76 -0.49 -8.25 8.80
N LEU A 77 0.05 -9.45 9.08
CA LEU A 77 -0.62 -10.72 8.82
C LEU A 77 -1.68 -10.96 9.91
N THR A 78 -2.79 -11.57 9.50
CA THR A 78 -3.93 -11.99 10.33
C THR A 78 -3.93 -13.51 10.43
#